data_AF-A0A511FPC3-F1
#
_entry.id   AF-A0A511FPC3-F1
#
_cell.length_a   1.000
_cell.length_b   1.000
_cell.length_c   1.000
_cell.angle_alpha   90.00
_cell.angle_beta   90.00
_cell.angle_gamma   90.00
#
_symmetry.space_group_name_H-M   'P 1'
#
loop_
_entity.id
_entity.type
_entity.pdbx_description
1 polymer ?
#
loop_
_entity_poly.entity_id
_entity_poly.type
_entity_poly.pdbx_seq_one_letter_code
_entity_poly.pdbx_strand_id
1 'polypeptide(L)'
;MPPSKIAPLRDDLRHKPLPGTAAFIQDQADQDCRDLAAISGLLRRTSTGITPILQRLTFRTLPLAALESCTLLDALAEEIDRDDVTTVQDHAEALCAAR
;
A
#
# COMPACT_ATOMS: atom_id res chain seq x y z
N MET A 1 -40.01 -36.29 15.29
CA MET A 1 -39.31 -35.27 14.48
C MET A 1 -38.75 -34.22 15.41
N PRO A 2 -37.44 -33.96 15.44
CA PRO A 2 -36.91 -32.85 16.22
C PRO A 2 -37.16 -31.53 15.47
N PRO A 3 -37.46 -30.42 16.17
CA PRO A 3 -37.58 -29.12 15.52
C PRO A 3 -36.19 -28.65 15.08
N SER A 4 -36.04 -28.41 13.78
CA SER A 4 -34.86 -27.74 13.22
C SER A 4 -34.74 -26.36 13.85
N LYS A 5 -33.84 -26.22 14.81
CA LYS A 5 -33.37 -24.91 15.28
C LYS A 5 -32.64 -24.27 14.11
N ILE A 6 -33.29 -23.31 13.45
CA ILE A 6 -32.61 -22.40 12.53
C ILE A 6 -31.62 -21.63 13.40
N ALA A 7 -30.34 -22.02 13.34
CA ALA A 7 -29.28 -21.24 13.92
C ALA A 7 -29.32 -19.84 13.28
N PRO A 8 -29.24 -18.75 14.05
CA PRO A 8 -29.16 -17.42 13.46
C PRO A 8 -27.97 -17.41 12.50
N LEU A 9 -28.21 -16.92 11.28
CA LEU A 9 -27.13 -16.64 10.33
C LEU A 9 -26.09 -15.83 11.09
N ARG A 10 -24.87 -16.37 11.19
CA ARG A 10 -23.75 -15.66 11.77
C ARG A 10 -23.66 -14.32 11.04
N ASP A 11 -23.76 -13.26 11.82
CA ASP A 11 -23.64 -11.86 11.42
C ASP A 11 -22.17 -11.53 11.07
N ASP A 12 -21.53 -12.41 10.30
CA ASP A 12 -20.17 -12.24 9.78
C ASP A 12 -20.17 -11.35 8.52
N LEU A 13 -21.34 -10.88 8.08
CA LEU A 13 -21.49 -9.81 7.08
C LEU A 13 -21.41 -8.42 7.74
N ARG A 14 -20.43 -8.21 8.62
CA ARG A 14 -20.07 -6.85 9.05
C ARG A 14 -19.79 -6.04 7.79
N HIS A 15 -20.67 -5.08 7.58
CA HIS A 15 -21.02 -4.48 6.30
C HIS A 15 -19.82 -3.84 5.61
N LYS A 16 -19.28 -4.48 4.56
CA LYS A 16 -18.50 -3.72 3.58
C LYS A 16 -19.41 -2.62 3.04
N PRO A 17 -18.94 -1.36 2.98
CA PRO A 17 -19.73 -0.28 2.44
C PRO A 17 -20.24 -0.63 1.03
N LEU A 18 -21.44 -0.18 0.69
CA LEU A 18 -22.02 -0.47 -0.62
C LEU A 18 -21.17 0.20 -1.71
N PRO A 19 -20.82 -0.51 -2.80
CA PRO A 19 -20.05 0.04 -3.89
C PRO A 19 -20.58 1.38 -4.38
N GLY A 20 -19.68 2.34 -4.54
CA GLY A 20 -20.03 3.69 -4.97
C GLY A 20 -20.75 4.53 -3.92
N THR A 21 -20.78 4.16 -2.64
CA THR A 21 -21.11 5.11 -1.56
C THR A 21 -19.86 5.89 -1.13
N ALA A 22 -20.02 7.03 -0.47
CA ALA A 22 -18.88 7.78 0.09
C ALA A 22 -18.06 6.91 1.06
N ALA A 23 -18.73 6.13 1.90
CA ALA A 23 -18.08 5.18 2.81
C ALA A 23 -17.26 4.10 2.07
N PHE A 24 -17.71 3.66 0.89
CA PHE A 24 -16.96 2.72 0.07
C PHE A 24 -15.73 3.36 -0.58
N ILE A 25 -15.89 4.59 -1.09
CA ILE A 25 -14.78 5.33 -1.71
C ILE A 25 -13.69 5.56 -0.66
N GLN A 26 -14.05 5.97 0.55
CA GLN A 26 -13.08 6.16 1.63
C GLN A 26 -12.41 4.84 2.06
N ASP A 27 -13.17 3.76 2.24
CA ASP A 27 -12.60 2.45 2.60
C ASP A 27 -11.61 1.95 1.54
N GLN A 28 -11.91 2.18 0.26
CA GLN A 28 -10.99 1.84 -0.83
C GLN A 28 -9.74 2.73 -0.82
N ALA A 29 -9.89 4.04 -0.63
CA ALA A 29 -8.75 4.95 -0.53
C ALA A 29 -7.82 4.60 0.64
N ASP A 30 -8.39 4.25 1.80
CA ASP A 30 -7.63 3.79 2.96
C ASP A 30 -6.88 2.49 2.66
N GLN A 31 -7.50 1.57 1.92
CA GLN A 31 -6.86 0.34 1.49
C GLN A 31 -5.72 0.61 0.51
N ASP A 32 -5.94 1.47 -0.49
CA ASP A 32 -4.93 1.85 -1.48
C ASP A 32 -3.74 2.53 -0.77
N CYS A 33 -3.99 3.39 0.22
CA CYS A 33 -2.94 4.00 1.05
C CYS A 33 -2.12 2.96 1.83
N ARG A 34 -2.78 1.92 2.38
CA ARG A 34 -2.07 0.81 3.04
C ARG A 34 -1.19 0.03 2.06
N ASP A 35 -1.68 -0.20 0.85
CA ASP A 35 -0.93 -0.91 -0.18
C ASP A 35 0.24 -0.07 -0.70
N LEU A 36 0.08 1.25 -0.87
CA LEU A 36 1.17 2.19 -1.18
C LEU A 36 2.25 2.18 -0.09
N ALA A 37 1.87 2.22 1.18
CA ALA A 37 2.82 2.09 2.29
C ALA A 37 3.54 0.72 2.30
N ALA A 38 2.85 -0.34 1.89
CA ALA A 38 3.48 -1.66 1.74
C ALA A 38 4.51 -1.67 0.59
N ILE A 39 4.19 -1.01 -0.53
CA ILE A 39 5.08 -0.84 -1.68
C ILE A 39 6.32 -0.03 -1.28
N SER A 40 6.16 1.15 -0.67
CA SER A 40 7.29 1.97 -0.23
C SER A 40 8.19 1.20 0.75
N GLY A 41 7.60 0.46 1.68
CA GLY A 41 8.32 -0.44 2.58
C GLY A 41 9.11 -1.55 1.85
N LEU A 42 8.56 -2.12 0.78
CA LEU A 42 9.26 -3.11 -0.05
C LEU A 42 10.45 -2.51 -0.80
N LEU A 43 10.30 -1.30 -1.35
CA LEU A 43 11.38 -0.59 -2.05
C LEU A 43 12.56 -0.33 -1.10
N ARG A 44 12.29 0.23 0.09
CA ARG A 44 13.32 0.47 1.13
C ARG A 44 14.01 -0.83 1.57
N ARG A 45 13.25 -1.90 1.80
CA ARG A 45 13.82 -3.22 2.16
C ARG A 45 14.69 -3.77 1.05
N THR A 46 14.32 -3.58 -0.20
CA THR A 46 15.09 -4.02 -1.36
C THR A 46 16.42 -3.26 -1.45
N SER A 47 16.40 -1.92 -1.34
CA SER A 47 17.61 -1.09 -1.28
C SER A 47 18.53 -1.51 -0.11
N THR A 48 17.94 -1.67 1.09
CA THR A 48 18.64 -2.10 2.30
C THR A 48 19.25 -3.50 2.14
N GLY A 49 18.58 -4.41 1.42
CA GLY A 49 19.07 -5.76 1.17
C GLY A 49 20.21 -5.84 0.15
N ILE A 50 20.19 -5.00 -0.89
CA ILE A 50 21.21 -4.97 -1.96
C ILE A 50 22.49 -4.26 -1.47
N THR A 51 22.34 -3.15 -0.76
CA THR A 51 23.46 -2.31 -0.28
C THR A 51 24.62 -3.10 0.37
N PRO A 52 24.41 -4.00 1.35
CA PRO A 52 25.50 -4.76 1.96
C PRO A 52 26.18 -5.74 0.99
N ILE A 53 25.46 -6.25 -0.02
CA ILE A 53 26.05 -7.10 -1.06
C ILE A 53 27.02 -6.28 -1.91
N LEU A 54 26.62 -5.07 -2.32
CA LEU A 54 27.48 -4.15 -3.07
C LEU A 54 28.71 -3.74 -2.27
N GLN A 55 28.56 -3.47 -0.98
CA GLN A 55 29.66 -3.10 -0.08
C GLN A 55 30.72 -4.19 0.07
N ARG A 56 30.37 -5.46 -0.14
CA ARG A 56 31.30 -6.60 -0.07
C ARG A 56 32.14 -6.79 -1.34
N LEU A 57 31.81 -6.12 -2.45
CA LEU A 57 32.52 -6.29 -3.71
C LEU A 57 33.88 -5.59 -3.65
N THR A 58 34.93 -6.28 -4.12
CA THR A 58 36.27 -5.69 -4.29
C THR A 58 36.23 -4.44 -5.18
N PHE A 59 35.37 -4.46 -6.20
CA PHE A 59 35.15 -3.36 -7.13
C PHE A 59 33.80 -2.67 -6.92
N ARG A 60 33.45 -2.36 -5.66
CA ARG A 60 32.12 -1.85 -5.26
C ARG A 60 31.58 -0.64 -6.04
N THR A 61 32.43 0.13 -6.71
CA THR A 61 32.02 1.32 -7.49
C THR A 61 31.75 1.02 -8.97
N LEU A 62 32.05 -0.19 -9.47
CA LEU A 62 31.84 -0.56 -10.87
C LEU A 62 30.39 -0.96 -11.21
N PRO A 63 29.61 -1.60 -10.31
CA PRO A 63 28.20 -1.92 -10.57
C PRO A 63 27.28 -0.68 -10.51
N LEU A 64 27.54 0.32 -11.37
CA LEU A 64 26.84 1.61 -11.36
C LEU A 64 25.32 1.45 -11.38
N ALA A 65 24.80 0.58 -12.26
CA ALA A 65 23.36 0.32 -12.34
C ALA A 65 22.76 -0.13 -10.99
N ALA A 66 23.46 -0.96 -10.22
CA ALA A 66 22.98 -1.43 -8.94
C ALA A 66 23.07 -0.35 -7.85
N LEU A 67 24.11 0.49 -7.89
CA LEU A 67 24.26 1.64 -6.98
C LEU A 67 23.15 2.68 -7.23
N GLU A 68 22.96 3.06 -8.49
CA GLU A 68 21.91 4.01 -8.90
C GLU A 68 20.52 3.47 -8.60
N SER A 69 20.29 2.16 -8.79
CA SER A 69 19.03 1.53 -8.43
C SER A 69 18.72 1.64 -6.94
N CYS A 70 19.70 1.46 -6.05
CA CYS A 70 19.46 1.60 -4.60
C CYS A 70 19.01 3.03 -4.25
N THR A 71 19.71 4.03 -4.77
CA THR A 71 19.34 5.44 -4.61
C THR A 71 17.93 5.73 -5.16
N LEU A 72 17.61 5.20 -6.35
CA LEU A 72 16.30 5.39 -6.97
C LEU A 72 15.18 4.73 -6.16
N LEU A 73 15.40 3.51 -5.65
CA LEU A 73 14.43 2.79 -4.82
C LEU A 73 14.10 3.57 -3.54
N ASP A 74 15.11 4.14 -2.89
CA ASP A 74 14.91 4.96 -1.69
C ASP A 74 14.17 6.26 -2.00
N ALA A 75 14.50 6.92 -3.12
CA ALA A 75 13.81 8.13 -3.57
C ALA A 75 12.33 7.86 -3.92
N LEU A 76 12.05 6.79 -4.68
CA LEU A 76 10.68 6.39 -5.03
C LEU A 76 9.85 6.07 -3.78
N ALA A 77 10.42 5.38 -2.79
CA ALA A 77 9.72 5.12 -1.54
C ALA A 77 9.36 6.42 -0.81
N GLU A 78 10.27 7.40 -0.82
CA GLU A 78 10.04 8.69 -0.17
C GLU A 78 9.02 9.57 -0.90
N GLU A 79 8.89 9.44 -2.22
CA GLU A 79 7.86 10.10 -3.04
C GLU A 79 6.48 9.50 -2.75
N ILE A 80 6.37 8.15 -2.74
CA ILE A 80 5.12 7.45 -2.42
C ILE A 80 4.62 7.85 -1.02
N ASP A 81 5.51 7.84 -0.03
CA ASP A 81 5.16 8.13 1.36
C ASP A 81 4.70 9.59 1.58
N ARG A 82 5.17 10.55 0.76
CA ARG A 82 4.87 11.98 0.91
C ARG A 82 3.72 12.46 0.04
N ASP A 83 3.74 12.10 -1.23
CA ASP A 83 2.88 12.73 -2.24
C ASP A 83 1.75 11.79 -2.68
N ASP A 84 2.05 10.52 -2.99
CA ASP A 84 1.05 9.61 -3.58
C ASP A 84 -0.06 9.27 -2.59
N VAL A 85 0.28 8.99 -1.32
CA VAL A 85 -0.71 8.72 -0.26
C VAL A 85 -1.66 9.91 -0.10
N THR A 86 -1.10 11.13 -0.02
CA THR A 86 -1.89 12.37 0.08
C THR A 86 -2.78 12.55 -1.15
N THR A 87 -2.24 12.33 -2.34
CA THR A 87 -2.97 12.46 -3.61
C THR A 87 -4.17 11.50 -3.67
N VAL A 88 -4.02 10.26 -3.20
CA VAL A 88 -5.14 9.30 -3.13
C VAL A 88 -6.22 9.76 -2.16
N GLN A 89 -5.84 10.26 -0.99
CA GLN A 89 -6.78 10.77 0.00
C GLN A 89 -7.54 11.99 -0.51
N ASP A 90 -6.84 12.99 -1.04
CA ASP A 90 -7.44 14.20 -1.63
C ASP A 90 -8.42 13.84 -2.75
N HIS A 91 -8.07 12.87 -3.59
CA HIS A 91 -8.95 12.42 -4.66
C HIS A 91 -10.23 11.75 -4.13
N ALA A 92 -10.11 10.93 -3.10
CA ALA A 92 -11.25 10.28 -2.45
C ALA A 92 -12.19 11.31 -1.81
N GLU A 93 -11.64 12.30 -1.12
CA GLU A 93 -12.41 13.41 -0.54
C GLU A 93 -13.16 14.20 -1.62
N ALA A 94 -12.50 14.54 -2.73
CA ALA A 94 -13.10 15.24 -3.84
C ALA A 94 -14.27 14.47 -4.46
N LEU A 95 -14.12 13.15 -4.63
CA LEU A 95 -15.18 12.27 -5.14
C LEU A 95 -16.37 12.15 -4.17
N CYS A 96 -16.11 12.21 -2.86
CA CYS A 96 -17.17 12.20 -1.85
C CYS A 96 -17.91 13.54 -1.80
N ALA A 97 -17.22 14.66 -1.95
CA ALA A 97 -17.81 16.01 -1.92
C ALA A 97 -18.64 16.34 -3.18
N ALA A 98 -18.35 15.68 -4.31
CA ALA A 98 -19.06 15.88 -5.58
C ALA A 98 -20.41 15.12 -5.66
N ARG A 99 -20.81 14.41 -4.61
CA ARG A 99 -22.02 13.57 -4.54
C ARG A 99 -23.07 14.17 -3.61
#